data_AF-A0A2T4USC4-F1
#
_entry.id   AF-A0A2T4USC4-F1
#
_cell.length_a   1.000
_cell.length_b   1.000
_cell.length_c   1.000
_cell.angle_alpha   90.00
_cell.angle_beta   90.00
_cell.angle_gamma   90.00
#
_symmetry.space_group_name_H-M   'P 1'
#
loop_
_entity.id
_entity.type
_entity.pdbx_description
1 polymer ?
#
loop_
_entity_poly.entity_id
_entity_poly.type
_entity_poly.pdbx_seq_one_letter_code
_entity_poly.pdbx_strand_id
1 'polypeptide(L)'
;MTDDSTGFRAGLAQKAIDPVVRAVREELASARREIGDRVSGARSGVVLAAVGAVLALVTAGLVAALAVALLALALPLWSAVAITLVVFAVAAAILLATGLRGIGRGVPPLPVDTVAEVRERVGGPRH
;
A
#
# COMPACT_ATOMS: atom_id res chain seq x y z
N MET A 1 -11.08 8.49 -60.08
CA MET A 1 -9.76 7.87 -59.81
C MET A 1 -9.28 8.29 -58.43
N THR A 2 -10.06 8.03 -57.38
CA THR A 2 -9.84 8.54 -56.01
C THR A 2 -10.07 7.49 -54.91
N ASP A 3 -10.45 6.25 -55.23
CA ASP A 3 -10.70 5.21 -54.22
C ASP A 3 -9.43 4.48 -53.74
N ASP A 4 -8.42 4.34 -54.60
CA ASP A 4 -7.22 3.53 -54.29
C ASP A 4 -6.29 4.16 -53.24
N SER A 5 -6.19 5.50 -53.24
CA SER A 5 -5.35 6.23 -52.29
C SER A 5 -5.91 6.18 -50.87
N THR A 6 -7.23 6.07 -50.72
CA THR A 6 -7.91 6.00 -49.42
C THR A 6 -7.71 4.62 -48.77
N GLY A 7 -7.83 3.54 -49.56
CA GLY A 7 -7.57 2.17 -49.11
C GLY A 7 -6.11 1.93 -48.73
N PHE A 8 -5.16 2.46 -49.52
CA PHE A 8 -3.74 2.38 -49.21
C PHE A 8 -3.37 3.14 -47.93
N ARG A 9 -3.90 4.35 -47.74
CA ARG A 9 -3.67 5.15 -46.53
C ARG A 9 -4.24 4.48 -45.27
N ALA A 10 -5.42 3.87 -45.38
CA ALA A 10 -6.00 3.08 -44.30
C ALA A 10 -5.14 1.84 -43.97
N GLY A 11 -4.63 1.14 -44.99
CA GLY A 11 -3.74 -0.01 -44.80
C GLY A 11 -2.40 0.35 -44.13
N LEU A 12 -1.83 1.51 -44.46
CA LEU A 12 -0.61 2.02 -43.81
C LEU A 12 -0.85 2.43 -42.35
N ALA A 13 -1.97 3.10 -42.07
CA ALA A 13 -2.35 3.47 -40.71
C ALA A 13 -2.55 2.24 -39.82
N GLN A 14 -3.22 1.21 -40.34
CA GLN A 14 -3.41 -0.06 -39.62
C GLN A 14 -2.07 -0.74 -39.31
N LYS A 15 -1.16 -0.80 -40.28
CA LYS A 15 0.14 -1.49 -40.14
C LYS A 15 1.10 -0.78 -39.18
N ALA A 16 0.95 0.53 -39.01
CA ALA A 16 1.71 1.31 -38.03
C ALA A 16 1.15 1.21 -36.60
N ILE A 17 -0.16 0.97 -36.45
CA ILE A 17 -0.85 0.87 -35.16
C ILE A 17 -0.74 -0.54 -34.55
N ASP A 18 -0.76 -1.58 -35.37
CA ASP A 18 -0.68 -2.99 -34.95
C ASP A 18 0.50 -3.29 -33.98
N PRO A 19 1.75 -2.82 -34.25
CA PRO A 19 2.88 -3.04 -33.35
C PRO A 19 2.71 -2.35 -31.99
N VAL A 20 2.15 -1.13 -31.99
CA VAL A 20 1.91 -0.34 -30.78
C VAL A 20 0.86 -1.02 -29.91
N VAL A 21 -0.23 -1.50 -30.50
CA VAL A 21 -1.27 -2.24 -29.78
C VAL A 21 -0.73 -3.55 -29.21
N ARG A 22 0.16 -4.22 -29.94
CA ARG A 22 0.78 -5.48 -29.50
C ARG A 22 1.74 -5.26 -28.32
N ALA A 23 2.59 -4.24 -28.39
CA ALA A 23 3.47 -3.84 -27.30
C ALA A 23 2.67 -3.48 -26.04
N VAL A 24 1.65 -2.63 -26.17
CA VAL A 24 0.80 -2.26 -25.03
C VAL A 24 0.13 -3.49 -24.39
N ARG A 25 -0.32 -4.46 -25.20
CA ARG A 25 -0.90 -5.71 -24.68
C ARG A 25 0.14 -6.61 -23.99
N GLU A 26 1.37 -6.66 -24.49
CA GLU A 26 2.45 -7.42 -23.88
C GLU A 26 2.88 -6.79 -22.54
N GLU A 27 3.05 -5.48 -22.48
CA GLU A 27 3.28 -4.74 -21.23
C GLU A 27 2.14 -4.95 -20.23
N LEU A 28 0.87 -4.90 -20.67
CA LEU A 28 -0.27 -5.17 -19.80
C LEU A 28 -0.27 -6.61 -19.29
N ALA A 29 0.05 -7.59 -20.15
CA ALA A 29 0.11 -8.98 -19.76
C ALA A 29 1.26 -9.25 -18.77
N SER A 30 2.41 -8.61 -18.98
CA SER A 30 3.55 -8.66 -18.07
C SER A 30 3.24 -8.01 -16.73
N ALA A 31 2.70 -6.78 -16.73
CA ALA A 31 2.27 -6.08 -15.53
C ALA A 31 1.21 -6.86 -14.77
N ARG A 32 0.27 -7.52 -15.47
CA ARG A 32 -0.77 -8.34 -14.84
C ARG A 32 -0.20 -9.59 -14.18
N ARG A 33 0.86 -10.19 -14.73
CA ARG A 33 1.59 -11.30 -14.10
C ARG A 33 2.35 -10.83 -12.86
N GLU A 34 3.08 -9.72 -12.97
CA GLU A 34 3.83 -9.18 -11.82
C GLU A 34 2.89 -8.72 -10.70
N ILE A 35 1.79 -8.06 -11.01
CA ILE A 35 0.75 -7.72 -10.04
C ILE A 35 0.13 -9.01 -9.47
N GLY A 36 -0.15 -10.01 -10.30
CA GLY A 36 -0.66 -11.32 -9.85
C GLY A 36 0.27 -12.02 -8.87
N ASP A 37 1.58 -12.00 -9.11
CA ASP A 37 2.60 -12.58 -8.23
C ASP A 37 2.80 -11.76 -6.95
N ARG A 38 2.69 -10.43 -7.02
CA ARG A 38 2.70 -9.55 -5.83
C ARG A 38 1.44 -9.74 -4.98
N VAL A 39 0.28 -9.92 -5.61
CA VAL A 39 -1.03 -10.07 -4.94
C VAL A 39 -1.22 -11.48 -4.40
N SER A 40 -0.82 -12.52 -5.12
CA SER A 40 -0.77 -13.89 -4.58
C SER A 40 0.32 -14.04 -3.51
N GLY A 41 1.41 -13.26 -3.64
CA GLY A 41 2.46 -13.10 -2.65
C GLY A 41 2.07 -12.24 -1.44
N ALA A 42 0.89 -11.59 -1.44
CA ALA A 42 0.29 -11.04 -0.24
C ALA A 42 -0.17 -12.23 0.62
N ARG A 43 0.81 -12.83 1.30
CA ARG A 43 0.68 -14.02 2.14
C ARG A 43 -0.57 -13.85 3.01
N SER A 44 -1.33 -14.93 3.22
CA SER A 44 -2.48 -15.01 4.14
C SER A 44 -2.31 -14.17 5.43
N GLY A 45 -1.08 -14.06 5.95
CA GLY A 45 -0.72 -13.17 7.05
C GLY A 45 -1.08 -11.68 6.90
N VAL A 46 -1.05 -11.06 5.71
CA VAL A 46 -1.44 -9.64 5.53
C VAL A 46 -2.96 -9.48 5.66
N VAL A 47 -3.72 -10.39 5.05
CA VAL A 47 -5.19 -10.41 5.16
C VAL A 47 -5.60 -10.70 6.61
N LEU A 48 -4.99 -11.70 7.24
CA LEU A 48 -5.26 -12.06 8.63
C LEU A 48 -4.86 -10.94 9.60
N ALA A 49 -3.75 -10.25 9.34
CA ALA A 49 -3.34 -9.08 10.13
C ALA A 49 -4.33 -7.92 9.97
N ALA A 50 -4.87 -7.69 8.77
CA ALA A 50 -5.88 -6.66 8.56
C ALA A 50 -7.19 -6.98 9.32
N VAL A 51 -7.67 -8.22 9.23
CA VAL A 51 -8.85 -8.67 10.01
C VAL A 51 -8.57 -8.57 11.51
N GLY A 52 -7.41 -9.03 11.96
CA GLY A 52 -6.98 -8.92 13.35
C GLY A 52 -6.91 -7.47 13.85
N ALA A 53 -6.42 -6.55 13.02
CA ALA A 53 -6.38 -5.13 13.36
C ALA A 53 -7.79 -4.54 13.53
N VAL A 54 -8.73 -4.87 12.64
CA VAL A 54 -10.14 -4.44 12.77
C VAL A 54 -10.75 -5.00 14.05
N LEU A 55 -10.58 -6.29 14.33
CA LEU A 55 -11.08 -6.90 15.56
C LEU A 55 -10.47 -6.25 16.81
N ALA A 56 -9.16 -5.98 16.80
CA ALA A 56 -8.48 -5.30 17.90
C ALA A 56 -9.06 -3.90 18.15
N LEU A 57 -9.37 -3.13 17.10
CA LEU A 57 -10.00 -1.81 17.22
C LEU A 57 -11.42 -1.90 17.82
N VAL A 58 -12.23 -2.84 17.36
CA VAL A 58 -13.59 -3.07 17.89
C VAL A 58 -13.52 -3.48 19.36
N THR A 59 -12.65 -4.43 19.71
CA THR A 59 -12.46 -4.86 21.10
C THR A 59 -11.97 -3.71 21.98
N ALA A 60 -11.02 -2.90 21.52
CA ALA A 60 -10.54 -1.72 22.27
C ALA A 60 -11.68 -0.72 22.53
N GLY A 61 -12.55 -0.48 21.54
CA GLY A 61 -13.74 0.35 21.71
C GLY A 61 -14.72 -0.19 22.75
N LEU A 62 -14.99 -1.51 22.73
CA LEU A 62 -15.86 -2.15 23.72
C LEU A 62 -15.28 -2.09 25.14
N VAL A 63 -13.96 -2.28 25.29
CA VAL A 63 -13.29 -2.15 26.59
C VAL A 63 -13.35 -0.71 27.09
N ALA A 64 -13.15 0.28 26.23
CA ALA A 64 -13.29 1.68 26.59
C ALA A 64 -14.72 2.02 27.04
N ALA A 65 -15.73 1.56 26.29
CA ALA A 65 -17.13 1.75 26.65
C ALA A 65 -17.47 1.10 28.01
N LEU A 66 -17.00 -0.13 28.25
CA LEU A 66 -17.17 -0.83 29.51
C LEU A 66 -16.51 -0.07 30.67
N ALA A 67 -15.27 0.41 30.48
CA ALA A 67 -14.56 1.19 31.48
C ALA A 67 -15.31 2.48 31.86
N VAL A 68 -15.81 3.22 30.87
CA VAL A 68 -16.63 4.41 31.12
C VAL A 68 -17.90 4.04 31.88
N ALA A 69 -18.61 2.98 31.47
CA ALA A 69 -19.84 2.54 32.13
C ALA A 69 -19.61 2.17 33.60
N LEU A 70 -18.53 1.45 33.90
CA LEU A 70 -18.17 1.08 35.28
C LEU A 70 -17.78 2.29 36.12
N LEU A 71 -16.98 3.21 35.58
CA LEU A 71 -16.59 4.43 36.30
C LEU A 71 -17.79 5.36 36.53
N ALA A 72 -18.74 5.41 35.60
CA ALA A 72 -19.96 6.20 35.72
C ALA A 72 -20.88 5.73 36.85
N LEU A 73 -20.68 4.53 37.41
CA LEU A 73 -21.38 4.08 38.62
C LEU A 73 -20.92 4.82 39.88
N ALA A 74 -19.70 5.38 39.87
CA ALA A 74 -19.10 6.04 41.03
C ALA A 74 -18.80 7.54 40.81
N LEU A 75 -18.67 7.98 39.55
CA LEU A 75 -18.28 9.33 39.17
C LEU A 75 -19.24 9.92 38.12
N PRO A 76 -19.30 11.25 37.97
CA PRO A 76 -19.99 11.88 36.84
C PRO A 76 -19.44 11.40 35.49
N LEU A 77 -20.31 11.31 34.49
CA LEU A 77 -19.96 10.78 33.15
C LEU A 77 -18.76 11.49 32.53
N TRP A 78 -18.66 12.82 32.65
CA TRP A 78 -17.55 13.58 32.08
C TRP A 78 -16.20 13.17 32.69
N SER A 79 -16.15 12.88 33.99
CA SER A 79 -14.93 12.43 34.69
C SER A 79 -14.56 11.01 34.27
N ALA A 80 -15.55 10.11 34.16
CA ALA A 80 -15.36 8.74 33.67
C ALA A 80 -14.77 8.72 32.25
N VAL A 81 -15.30 9.55 31.36
CA VAL A 81 -14.80 9.71 29.98
C VAL A 81 -13.38 10.28 29.98
N ALA A 82 -13.11 11.33 30.76
CA ALA A 82 -11.78 11.96 30.82
C ALA A 82 -10.71 10.98 31.32
N ILE A 83 -10.99 10.23 32.40
CA ILE A 83 -10.06 9.24 32.95
C ILE A 83 -9.79 8.13 31.92
N THR A 84 -10.84 7.55 31.34
CA THR A 84 -10.70 6.48 30.34
C THR A 84 -9.91 6.96 29.13
N LEU A 85 -10.16 8.18 28.66
CA LEU A 85 -9.44 8.80 27.54
C LEU A 85 -7.94 8.92 27.84
N VAL A 86 -7.56 9.44 29.02
CA VAL A 86 -6.15 9.59 29.40
C VAL A 86 -5.46 8.24 29.47
N VAL A 87 -6.09 7.23 30.08
CA VAL A 87 -5.53 5.87 30.18
C VAL A 87 -5.29 5.28 28.79
N PHE A 88 -6.28 5.35 27.90
CA PHE A 88 -6.15 4.83 26.54
C PHE A 88 -5.16 5.63 25.69
N ALA A 89 -5.06 6.95 25.87
CA ALA A 89 -4.08 7.78 25.18
C ALA A 89 -2.64 7.39 25.56
N VAL A 90 -2.37 7.15 26.85
CA VAL A 90 -1.06 6.68 27.32
C VAL A 90 -0.76 5.29 26.75
N ALA A 91 -1.70 4.36 26.82
CA ALA A 91 -1.54 3.02 26.25
C ALA A 91 -1.27 3.07 24.74
N ALA A 92 -2.03 3.88 23.99
CA ALA A 92 -1.85 4.08 22.56
C ALA A 92 -0.48 4.70 22.24
N ALA A 93 -0.03 5.68 23.01
CA ALA A 93 1.30 6.29 22.84
C ALA A 93 2.43 5.26 23.03
N ILE A 94 2.31 4.39 24.04
CA ILE A 94 3.27 3.30 24.27
C ILE A 94 3.26 2.31 23.09
N LEU A 95 2.07 1.84 22.68
CA LEU A 95 1.92 0.91 21.56
C LEU A 95 2.49 1.49 20.27
N LEU A 96 2.16 2.74 19.92
CA LEU A 96 2.72 3.42 18.75
C LEU A 96 4.24 3.53 18.82
N ALA A 97 4.78 3.96 19.96
CA ALA A 97 6.23 4.06 20.13
C ALA A 97 6.94 2.69 20.02
N THR A 98 6.33 1.61 20.51
CA THR A 98 6.88 0.26 20.34
C THR A 98 6.76 -0.25 18.90
N GLY A 99 5.63 0.00 18.24
CA GLY A 99 5.40 -0.39 16.84
C GLY A 99 6.37 0.30 15.89
N LEU A 100 6.57 1.61 16.03
CA LEU A 100 7.55 2.37 15.24
C LEU A 100 8.98 1.83 15.42
N ARG A 101 9.36 1.44 16.64
CA ARG A 101 10.67 0.80 16.92
C ARG A 101 10.79 -0.61 16.34
N GLY A 102 9.67 -1.33 16.16
CA GLY A 102 9.63 -2.64 15.53
C GLY A 102 9.86 -2.56 14.02
N ILE A 103 9.23 -1.58 13.36
CA ILE A 103 9.37 -1.35 11.91
C ILE A 103 10.83 -1.03 11.55
N GLY A 104 11.49 -0.16 12.33
CA GLY A 104 12.90 0.21 12.09
C GLY A 104 13.91 -0.94 12.19
N ARG A 105 13.53 -2.10 12.74
CA ARG A 105 14.39 -3.29 12.83
C ARG A 105 14.06 -4.35 11.76
N GLY A 106 12.89 -4.27 11.12
CA GLY A 106 12.38 -5.29 10.19
C GLY A 106 12.56 -4.96 8.71
N VAL A 107 12.88 -3.71 8.36
CA VAL A 107 13.14 -3.31 6.98
C VAL A 107 14.66 -3.21 6.79
N PRO A 108 15.31 -4.09 6.00
CA PRO A 108 16.71 -3.89 5.66
C PRO A 108 16.85 -2.50 5.02
N PRO A 109 17.90 -1.73 5.33
CA PRO A 109 18.12 -0.43 4.70
C PRO A 109 18.00 -0.62 3.19
N LEU A 110 17.17 0.20 2.54
CA LEU A 110 17.02 0.19 1.08
C LEU A 110 18.43 0.11 0.46
N PRO A 111 18.72 -0.86 -0.44
CA PRO A 111 20.01 -0.97 -1.08
C PRO A 111 20.34 0.36 -1.78
N VAL A 112 21.15 1.17 -1.12
CA VAL A 112 21.65 2.45 -1.67
C VAL A 112 22.52 2.21 -2.91
N ASP A 113 22.97 0.97 -3.09
CA ASP A 113 23.79 0.52 -4.21
C ASP A 113 23.05 0.61 -5.55
N THR A 114 21.72 0.43 -5.59
CA THR A 114 20.97 0.52 -6.86
C THR A 114 20.87 1.95 -7.38
N VAL A 115 20.96 2.95 -6.50
CA VAL A 115 21.00 4.37 -6.91
C VAL A 115 22.39 4.75 -7.41
N ALA A 116 23.44 4.11 -6.88
CA ALA A 116 24.82 4.30 -7.34
C ALA A 116 25.03 3.74 -8.77
N GLU A 117 24.52 2.54 -9.06
CA GLU A 117 24.67 1.93 -10.41
C GLU A 117 23.96 2.73 -11.51
N VAL A 118 22.79 3.32 -11.22
CA VAL A 118 22.08 4.17 -12.20
C VAL A 118 22.81 5.48 -12.44
N ARG A 119 23.45 6.05 -11.40
CA ARG A 119 24.25 7.28 -11.53
C ARG A 119 25.52 7.06 -12.33
N GLU A 120 26.11 5.87 -12.23
CA GLU A 120 27.27 5.46 -13.02
C GLU A 120 26.90 5.25 -14.50
N ARG A 121 25.73 4.67 -14.78
CA ARG A 121 25.23 4.49 -16.16
C ARG A 121 24.89 5.79 -16.88
N VAL A 122 24.49 6.84 -16.17
CA VAL A 122 24.14 8.14 -16.76
C VAL A 122 25.37 9.04 -16.94
N GLY A 123 26.46 8.77 -16.23
CA GLY A 123 27.74 9.51 -16.32
C GLY A 123 28.78 8.94 -17.29
N GLY A 124 28.51 7.80 -17.92
CA GLY A 124 29.45 7.16 -18.84
C GLY A 124 29.76 8.02 -20.08
N PRO A 125 31.04 8.17 -20.50
CA PRO A 125 31.40 8.97 -21.67
C PRO A 125 30.70 8.46 -22.92
N ARG A 126 30.03 9.37 -23.64
CA ARG A 126 29.54 9.11 -24.99
C ARG A 126 30.77 9.04 -25.90
N HIS A 127 31.09 7.84 -26.38
CA HIS A 127 31.98 7.64 -27.52
C HIS A 127 31.16 7.74 -28.80
#